data_AF-A0A7X6UMP4-F1
#
_entry.id   AF-A0A7X6UMP4-F1
#
_cell.length_a   1.000
_cell.length_b   1.000
_cell.length_c   1.000
_cell.angle_alpha   90.00
_cell.angle_beta   90.00
_cell.angle_gamma   90.00
#
_symmetry.space_group_name_H-M   'P 1'
#
loop_
_entity.id
_entity.type
_entity.pdbx_description
1 polymer ?
#
loop_
_entity_poly.entity_id
_entity_poly.type
_entity_poly.pdbx_seq_one_letter_code
_entity_poly.pdbx_strand_id
1 'polypeptide(L)' 'MKLVKHNAFMFVVFLHFLLFGTSFAADRNWSGSASTDWHDPLNWAESSVPEANDDVIIDG' A
#
# COMPACT_ATOMS: atom_id res chain seq x y z
N MET A 1 23.06 -32.43 9.69
CA MET A 1 22.79 -31.19 8.93
C MET A 1 21.32 -30.77 9.04
N LYS A 2 20.85 -30.34 10.23
CA LYS A 2 19.47 -29.82 10.45
C LYS A 2 19.45 -28.36 10.90
N LEU A 3 20.56 -27.85 11.45
CA LEU A 3 20.67 -26.51 12.04
C LEU A 3 20.63 -25.37 11.00
N VAL A 4 21.22 -25.58 9.81
CA VAL A 4 21.32 -24.53 8.76
C VAL A 4 19.99 -24.28 8.04
N LYS A 5 19.19 -25.34 7.82
CA LYS A 5 17.95 -25.26 7.03
C LYS A 5 16.81 -24.51 7.75
N HIS A 6 16.69 -24.66 9.07
CA HIS A 6 15.70 -23.91 9.87
C HIS A 6 16.08 -22.43 9.99
N ASN A 7 17.38 -22.13 10.12
CA ASN A 7 17.87 -20.76 10.17
C ASN A 7 17.67 -20.04 8.82
N ALA A 8 17.94 -20.74 7.71
CA ALA A 8 17.68 -20.23 6.37
C ALA A 8 16.18 -19.98 6.12
N PHE A 9 15.31 -20.88 6.59
CA PHE A 9 13.85 -20.71 6.50
C PHE A 9 13.37 -19.46 7.28
N MET A 10 13.84 -19.26 8.51
CA MET A 10 13.54 -18.07 9.31
C MET A 10 14.03 -16.77 8.64
N PHE A 11 15.22 -16.79 8.04
CA PHE A 11 15.75 -15.65 7.29
C PHE A 11 14.91 -15.32 6.06
N VAL A 12 14.45 -16.33 5.32
CA VAL A 12 13.56 -16.13 4.17
C VAL A 12 12.23 -15.53 4.62
N VAL A 13 11.64 -16.03 5.72
CA VAL A 13 10.40 -15.47 6.28
C VAL A 13 10.60 -14.00 6.69
N PHE A 14 11.69 -13.68 7.40
CA PHE A 14 12.02 -12.32 7.80
C PHE A 14 12.24 -11.38 6.60
N LEU A 15 12.88 -11.88 5.54
CA LEU A 15 13.07 -11.14 4.29
C LEU A 15 11.73 -10.84 3.60
N HIS A 16 10.76 -11.76 3.65
CA HIS A 16 9.42 -11.51 3.12
C HIS A 16 8.71 -10.42 3.94
N PHE A 17 8.78 -10.45 5.27
CA PHE A 17 8.22 -9.36 6.09
C PHE A 17 8.89 -8.00 5.85
N LEU A 18 10.17 -7.97 5.46
CA LEU A 18 10.87 -6.73 5.10
C LEU A 18 10.54 -6.22 3.68
N LEU A 19 10.17 -7.11 2.77
CA LEU A 19 9.91 -6.79 1.36
C LEU A 19 8.42 -6.53 1.06
N PHE A 20 7.52 -6.91 1.96
CA PHE A 20 6.11 -6.59 1.88
C PHE A 20 5.76 -5.50 2.90
N GLY A 21 5.63 -4.26 2.43
CA GLY A 21 5.13 -3.16 3.25
C GLY A 21 3.64 -3.38 3.54
N THR A 22 3.25 -3.36 4.81
CA THR A 22 1.84 -3.33 5.20
C THR A 22 1.31 -1.91 4.97
N SER A 23 0.38 -1.73 4.05
CA SER A 23 -0.41 -0.50 3.98
C SER A 23 -1.40 -0.47 5.13
N PHE A 24 -1.53 0.68 5.78
CA PHE A 24 -2.57 0.93 6.77
C PHE A 24 -3.75 1.59 6.07
N ALA A 25 -4.96 1.31 6.54
CA ALA A 25 -6.14 2.01 6.07
C ALA A 25 -5.98 3.52 6.31
N ALA A 26 -6.25 4.31 5.29
CA ALA A 26 -6.27 5.76 5.33
C ALA A 26 -7.50 6.32 4.63
N ASP A 27 -7.93 7.52 5.03
CA ASP A 27 -8.92 8.28 4.29
C ASP A 27 -8.25 8.93 3.08
N ARG A 28 -8.87 8.85 1.91
CA ARG A 28 -8.39 9.41 0.64
C ARG A 28 -9.44 10.30 0.02
N ASN A 29 -9.12 11.58 -0.14
CA ASN A 29 -10.09 12.53 -0.67
C ASN A 29 -9.93 12.75 -2.17
N TRP A 30 -10.99 12.51 -2.93
CA TRP A 30 -11.06 12.80 -4.36
C TRP A 30 -11.24 14.29 -4.61
N SER A 31 -10.25 14.92 -5.24
CA SER A 31 -10.31 16.31 -5.71
C SER A 31 -10.73 16.43 -7.18
N GLY A 32 -10.42 15.43 -8.01
CA GLY A 32 -10.65 15.45 -9.46
C GLY A 32 -10.03 16.65 -10.18
N SER A 33 -9.01 17.28 -9.59
CA SER A 33 -8.49 18.58 -10.01
C SER A 33 -7.59 18.53 -11.26
N ALA A 34 -6.96 17.38 -11.53
CA ALA A 34 -6.08 17.20 -12.68
C ALA A 34 -6.82 16.59 -13.87
N SER A 35 -7.69 15.61 -13.63
CA SER A 35 -8.45 14.88 -14.65
C SER A 35 -9.61 14.09 -14.05
N THR A 36 -10.29 13.27 -14.86
CA THR A 36 -11.28 12.29 -14.39
C THR A 36 -10.72 10.87 -14.26
N ASP A 37 -9.40 10.69 -14.40
CA ASP A 37 -8.76 9.38 -14.25
C ASP A 37 -8.55 9.05 -12.77
N TRP A 38 -9.19 7.98 -12.29
CA TRP A 38 -9.07 7.51 -10.90
C TRP A 38 -7.63 7.20 -10.50
N HIS A 39 -6.81 6.74 -11.46
CA HIS A 39 -5.44 6.29 -11.21
C HIS A 39 -4.41 7.42 -11.27
N ASP A 40 -4.81 8.65 -11.59
CA ASP A 40 -3.93 9.81 -11.53
C ASP A 40 -3.77 10.25 -10.05
N PRO A 41 -2.56 10.14 -9.46
CA PRO A 41 -2.34 10.54 -8.08
C PRO A 41 -2.67 12.02 -7.82
N LEU A 42 -2.59 12.88 -8.84
CA LEU A 42 -2.88 14.31 -8.71
C LEU A 42 -4.38 14.61 -8.54
N ASN A 43 -5.26 13.61 -8.76
CA ASN A 43 -6.67 13.74 -8.43
C ASN A 43 -6.96 13.48 -6.94
N TRP A 44 -5.99 13.00 -6.17
CA TRP A 44 -6.13 12.72 -4.74
C TRP A 44 -5.43 13.80 -3.92
N ALA A 45 -6.09 14.28 -2.84
CA ALA A 45 -5.54 15.35 -2.01
C ALA A 45 -4.16 15.00 -1.42
N GLU A 46 -3.93 13.71 -1.11
CA GLU A 46 -2.69 13.19 -0.54
C GLU A 46 -1.64 12.84 -1.62
N SER A 47 -1.92 13.13 -2.90
CA SER A 47 -1.06 12.74 -4.03
C SER A 47 -0.77 11.24 -4.11
N SER A 48 -1.72 10.41 -3.66
CA SER A 48 -1.60 8.96 -3.60
C SER A 48 -2.93 8.32 -3.96
N VAL A 49 -2.89 7.34 -4.86
CA VAL A 49 -4.07 6.55 -5.21
C VAL A 49 -4.46 5.66 -4.02
N PRO A 50 -5.76 5.54 -3.69
CA PRO A 50 -6.24 4.67 -2.62
C PRO A 50 -5.86 3.21 -2.85
N GLU A 51 -5.48 2.54 -1.78
CA GLU A 51 -5.37 1.09 -1.74
C GLU A 51 -6.71 0.42 -1.36
N ALA A 52 -6.77 -0.91 -1.44
CA ALA A 52 -8.01 -1.65 -1.23
C ALA A 52 -8.59 -1.54 0.20
N ASN A 53 -7.78 -1.11 1.16
CA ASN A 53 -8.15 -0.90 2.56
C ASN A 53 -8.34 0.58 2.91
N ASP A 54 -8.19 1.50 1.95
CA ASP A 54 -8.42 2.92 2.17
C ASP A 54 -9.92 3.25 2.05
N ASP A 55 -10.37 4.20 2.85
CA ASP A 55 -11.71 4.77 2.76
C ASP A 55 -11.68 5.97 1.80
N VAL A 56 -12.48 5.90 0.74
CA VAL A 56 -12.54 6.98 -0.26
C VAL A 56 -13.65 7.96 0.07
N ILE A 57 -13.29 9.25 0.13
CA ILE A 57 -14.20 10.37 0.32
C ILE A 57 -14.32 11.10 -1.03
N ILE A 58 -15.55 11.33 -1.48
CA ILE A 58 -15.86 12.07 -2.70
C ILE A 58 -16.90 13.12 -2.33
N ASP A 59 -16.45 14.36 -2.16
CA ASP A 59 -17.33 15.49 -1.89
C ASP A 59 -17.94 15.99 -3.21
N GLY A 60 -19.27 15.94 -3.32
CA GLY A 60 -20.04 16.30 -4.53
C GLY A 60 -20.33 17.78 -4.70
#